data_AF-A0A126YY99-F1
#
_entry.id   AF-A0A126YY99-F1
#
_cell.length_a   1.000
_cell.length_b   1.000
_cell.length_c   1.000
_cell.angle_alpha   90.00
_cell.angle_beta   90.00
_cell.angle_gamma   90.00
#
_symmetry.space_group_name_H-M   'P 1'
#
loop_
_entity.id
_entity.type
_entity.pdbx_description
1 polymer ?
#
loop_
_entity_poly.entity_id
_entity_poly.type
_entity_poly.pdbx_seq_one_letter_code
_entity_poly.pdbx_strand_id
1 'polypeptide(L)'
;MDQLTEAEAASLALALVAVATASVDGGQDARDASDRCLVELVDGLCDVPLTERQADVIETIGTASAALTAGLGSAIATDRDCDVHVVLRLAARAVLDQTDGGGHRAV
;
A
#
# COMPACT_ATOMS: atom_id res chain seq x y z
N MET A 1 -3.63 19.60 -13.56
CA MET A 1 -3.46 18.72 -12.39
C MET A 1 -2.41 17.74 -12.83
N ASP A 2 -1.19 17.92 -12.35
CA ASP A 2 -0.12 16.98 -12.69
C ASP A 2 -0.44 15.64 -12.04
N GLN A 3 -0.22 14.57 -12.81
CA GLN A 3 -0.41 13.21 -12.32
C GLN A 3 0.82 12.83 -11.51
N LEU A 4 0.62 11.96 -10.50
CA LEU A 4 1.73 11.30 -9.83
C LEU A 4 2.63 10.63 -10.87
N THR A 5 3.93 10.74 -10.67
CA THR A 5 4.91 9.94 -11.39
C THR A 5 4.70 8.45 -11.07
N GLU A 6 5.22 7.59 -11.95
CA GLU A 6 5.15 6.14 -11.78
C GLU A 6 5.79 5.70 -10.46
N ALA A 7 6.90 6.33 -10.05
CA ALA A 7 7.59 6.04 -8.79
C ALA A 7 6.76 6.45 -7.55
N GLU A 8 6.05 7.57 -7.62
CA GLU A 8 5.20 8.04 -6.52
C GLU A 8 3.95 7.16 -6.39
N ALA A 9 3.33 6.79 -7.52
CA ALA A 9 2.22 5.85 -7.54
C ALA A 9 2.63 4.47 -6.98
N ALA A 10 3.83 4.00 -7.30
CA ALA A 10 4.41 2.77 -6.74
C ALA A 10 4.60 2.86 -5.24
N SER A 11 5.14 3.98 -4.77
CA SER A 11 5.40 4.22 -3.36
C SER A 11 4.10 4.21 -2.55
N LEU A 12 3.05 4.83 -3.07
CA LEU A 12 1.71 4.79 -2.47
C LEU A 12 1.14 3.37 -2.43
N ALA A 13 1.24 2.63 -3.54
CA ALA A 13 0.75 1.26 -3.60
C ALA A 13 1.51 0.33 -2.63
N LEU A 14 2.83 0.48 -2.51
CA LEU A 14 3.64 -0.27 -1.54
C LEU A 14 3.29 0.10 -0.09
N ALA A 15 3.02 1.37 0.20
CA ALA A 15 2.57 1.79 1.53
C ALA A 15 1.27 1.09 1.92
N LEU A 16 0.30 0.99 1.00
CA LEU A 16 -0.95 0.27 1.26
C LEU A 16 -0.73 -1.23 1.50
N VAL A 17 0.21 -1.86 0.78
CA VAL A 17 0.59 -3.27 1.04
C VAL A 17 1.27 -3.42 2.41
N ALA A 18 2.07 -2.44 2.83
CA ALA A 18 2.69 -2.43 4.15
C ALA A 18 1.63 -2.33 5.27
N VAL A 19 0.64 -1.43 5.15
CA VAL A 19 -0.48 -1.32 6.10
C VAL A 19 -1.29 -2.62 6.14
N ALA A 20 -1.55 -3.24 4.98
CA ALA A 20 -2.21 -4.55 4.92
C ALA A 20 -1.39 -5.65 5.63
N THR A 21 -0.07 -5.66 5.45
CA THR A 21 0.84 -6.62 6.08
C THR A 21 0.87 -6.44 7.61
N ALA A 22 0.93 -5.20 8.09
CA ALA A 22 0.82 -4.88 9.51
C ALA A 22 -0.55 -5.27 10.09
N SER A 23 -1.61 -5.18 9.28
CA SER A 23 -2.95 -5.61 9.68
C SER A 23 -3.06 -7.12 9.92
N VAL A 24 -2.32 -7.93 9.17
CA VAL A 24 -2.31 -9.39 9.31
C VAL A 24 -1.57 -9.84 10.58
N ASP A 25 -0.42 -9.23 10.90
CA ASP A 25 0.55 -9.86 11.82
C ASP A 25 1.12 -8.92 12.91
N GLY A 26 0.95 -7.60 12.77
CA GLY A 26 1.73 -6.61 13.52
C GLY A 26 1.16 -6.10 14.84
N GLY A 27 -0.03 -6.54 15.25
CA GLY A 27 -0.73 -5.97 16.42
C GLY A 27 -1.13 -4.50 16.22
N GLN A 28 -1.57 -3.82 17.28
CA GLN A 28 -2.02 -2.42 17.18
C GLN A 28 -0.88 -1.45 16.86
N ASP A 29 0.27 -1.57 17.55
CA ASP A 29 1.40 -0.65 17.37
C ASP A 29 1.94 -0.62 15.93
N ALA A 30 2.01 -1.77 15.24
CA ALA A 30 2.47 -1.80 13.86
C ALA A 30 1.44 -1.22 12.88
N ARG A 31 0.14 -1.32 13.19
CA ARG A 31 -0.92 -0.69 12.39
C ARG A 31 -0.82 0.82 12.50
N ASP A 32 -0.77 1.34 13.73
CA ASP A 32 -0.64 2.78 14.00
C ASP A 32 0.63 3.37 13.36
N ALA A 33 1.74 2.63 13.40
CA ALA A 33 2.99 3.05 12.75
C ALA A 33 2.86 3.07 11.21
N SER A 34 2.17 2.07 10.63
CA SER A 34 1.98 1.99 9.18
C SER A 34 1.01 3.05 8.67
N ASP A 35 -0.08 3.31 9.39
CA ASP A 35 -1.05 4.34 9.06
C ASP A 35 -0.42 5.74 9.11
N ARG A 36 0.39 6.01 10.13
CA ARG A 36 1.18 7.25 10.20
C ARG A 36 2.14 7.40 9.03
N CYS A 37 2.85 6.33 8.69
CA CYS A 37 3.78 6.34 7.56
C CYS A 37 3.07 6.61 6.23
N LEU A 38 1.86 6.07 6.04
CA LEU A 38 1.02 6.36 4.87
C LEU A 38 0.64 7.85 4.81
N VAL A 39 0.20 8.43 5.92
CA VAL A 39 -0.15 9.86 5.97
C VAL A 39 1.06 10.75 5.70
N GLU A 40 2.21 10.45 6.31
CA GLU A 40 3.47 11.16 6.08
C GLU A 40 3.95 11.06 4.61
N LEU A 41 3.78 9.88 3.99
CA LEU A 41 4.08 9.70 2.57
C LEU A 41 3.17 10.58 1.70
N VAL A 42 1.85 10.54 1.92
CA VAL A 42 0.90 11.32 1.11
C VAL A 42 1.14 12.82 1.30
N ASP A 43 1.45 13.26 2.52
CA ASP A 43 1.84 14.65 2.81
C ASP A 43 3.09 15.07 2.02
N GLY A 44 4.11 14.21 1.98
CA GLY A 44 5.34 14.44 1.20
C GLY A 44 5.14 14.45 -0.32
N LEU A 45 4.04 13.89 -0.84
CA LEU A 45 3.66 13.92 -2.25
C LEU A 45 2.81 15.15 -2.61
N CYS A 46 2.38 15.95 -1.62
CA CYS A 46 1.56 17.12 -1.83
C CYS A 46 2.42 18.40 -1.85
N ASP A 47 2.10 19.35 -2.73
CA ASP A 47 2.79 20.65 -2.78
C ASP A 47 2.56 21.51 -1.52
N VAL A 48 1.46 21.24 -0.81
CA VAL A 48 1.03 21.93 0.39
C VAL A 48 0.72 20.89 1.45
N PRO A 49 1.08 21.12 2.73
CA PRO A 49 0.78 20.19 3.80
C PRO A 49 -0.72 19.86 3.88
N LEU A 50 -1.01 18.61 4.20
CA LEU A 50 -2.36 18.14 4.45
C LEU A 50 -2.97 18.88 5.63
N THR A 51 -4.23 19.25 5.49
CA THR A 51 -5.05 19.63 6.66
C THR A 51 -5.30 18.40 7.53
N GLU A 52 -5.60 18.62 8.82
CA GLU A 52 -5.96 17.53 9.75
C GLU A 52 -7.08 16.66 9.18
N ARG A 53 -8.12 17.28 8.59
CA ARG A 53 -9.23 16.53 7.99
C ARG A 53 -8.81 15.68 6.78
N GLN A 54 -7.82 16.11 6.01
CA GLN A 54 -7.31 15.32 4.89
C GLN A 54 -6.46 14.15 5.41
N ALA A 55 -5.65 14.36 6.44
CA ALA A 55 -4.91 13.28 7.11
C ALA A 55 -5.86 12.18 7.63
N ASP A 56 -6.94 12.56 8.33
CA ASP A 56 -7.97 11.61 8.82
C ASP A 56 -8.59 10.79 7.68
N VAL A 57 -8.84 11.42 6.53
CA VAL A 57 -9.39 10.76 5.35
C VAL A 57 -8.39 9.77 4.76
N ILE A 58 -7.11 10.14 4.66
CA ILE A 58 -6.06 9.25 4.17
C ILE A 58 -5.88 8.05 5.09
N GLU A 59 -5.87 8.26 6.41
CA GLU A 59 -5.81 7.19 7.40
C GLU A 59 -6.99 6.22 7.24
N THR A 60 -8.21 6.75 7.09
CA THR A 60 -9.42 5.94 6.86
C THR A 60 -9.32 5.12 5.56
N ILE A 61 -8.82 5.73 4.48
CA ILE A 61 -8.61 5.05 3.20
C ILE A 61 -7.54 3.96 3.33
N GLY A 62 -6.45 4.23 4.06
CA GLY A 62 -5.40 3.28 4.39
C GLY A 62 -5.96 2.06 5.10
N THR A 63 -6.70 2.27 6.19
CA THR A 63 -7.36 1.21 6.97
C THR A 63 -8.30 0.37 6.10
N ALA A 64 -9.17 1.01 5.30
CA ALA A 64 -10.11 0.30 4.45
C ALA A 64 -9.39 -0.52 3.36
N SER A 65 -8.37 0.05 2.73
CA SER A 65 -7.56 -0.61 1.71
C SER A 65 -6.77 -1.79 2.29
N ALA A 66 -6.26 -1.65 3.50
CA ALA A 66 -5.58 -2.69 4.22
C ALA A 66 -6.51 -3.86 4.57
N ALA A 67 -7.72 -3.57 5.06
CA ALA A 67 -8.73 -4.58 5.33
C ALA A 67 -9.12 -5.37 4.06
N LEU A 68 -9.33 -4.66 2.94
CA LEU A 68 -9.61 -5.29 1.64
C LEU A 68 -8.44 -6.16 1.17
N THR A 69 -7.21 -5.65 1.25
CA THR A 69 -6.01 -6.35 0.80
C THR A 69 -5.71 -7.58 1.66
N ALA A 70 -5.84 -7.47 2.99
CA ALA A 70 -5.67 -8.59 3.92
C ALA A 70 -6.77 -9.65 3.76
N GLY A 71 -8.03 -9.22 3.55
CA GLY A 71 -9.16 -10.12 3.32
C GLY A 71 -9.05 -10.90 2.00
N LEU A 72 -8.79 -10.20 0.90
CA LEU A 72 -8.53 -10.83 -0.40
C LEU A 72 -7.27 -11.70 -0.36
N GLY A 73 -6.21 -11.23 0.29
CA GLY A 73 -4.97 -11.98 0.48
C GLY A 73 -5.21 -13.30 1.22
N SER A 74 -5.99 -13.27 2.31
CA SER A 74 -6.35 -14.46 3.09
C SER A 74 -7.24 -15.43 2.29
N ALA A 75 -8.17 -14.92 1.49
CA ALA A 75 -9.02 -15.75 0.63
C ALA A 75 -8.18 -16.48 -0.42
N ILE A 76 -7.24 -15.79 -1.07
CA ILE A 76 -6.31 -16.37 -2.04
C ILE A 76 -5.38 -17.38 -1.36
N ALA A 77 -4.84 -17.05 -0.19
CA ALA A 77 -3.98 -17.94 0.59
C ALA A 77 -4.68 -19.25 0.94
N THR A 78 -5.96 -19.16 1.33
CA THR A 78 -6.81 -20.34 1.62
C THR A 78 -7.07 -21.17 0.36
N ASP A 79 -7.43 -20.53 -0.76
CA ASP A 79 -7.67 -21.21 -2.05
C ASP A 79 -6.43 -21.96 -2.56
N ARG A 80 -5.24 -21.43 -2.27
CA ARG A 80 -3.95 -21.95 -2.76
C ARG A 80 -3.17 -22.77 -1.75
N ASP A 81 -3.73 -23.00 -0.57
CA ASP A 81 -3.08 -23.70 0.55
C ASP A 81 -1.67 -23.14 0.83
N CYS A 82 -1.57 -21.82 0.96
CA CYS A 82 -0.30 -21.14 1.20
C CYS A 82 -0.42 -20.07 2.29
N ASP A 83 0.73 -19.54 2.70
CA ASP A 83 0.80 -18.48 3.70
C ASP A 83 0.40 -17.12 3.09
N VAL A 84 -0.42 -16.34 3.82
CA VAL A 84 -0.88 -15.01 3.37
C VAL A 84 0.27 -14.03 3.11
N HIS A 85 1.39 -14.14 3.81
CA HIS A 85 2.59 -13.34 3.56
C HIS A 85 3.22 -13.66 2.20
N VAL A 86 3.02 -14.86 1.64
CA VAL A 86 3.42 -15.16 0.25
C VAL A 86 2.57 -14.33 -0.71
N VAL A 87 1.26 -14.26 -0.49
CA VAL A 87 0.35 -13.47 -1.34
C VAL A 87 0.66 -11.97 -1.26
N LEU A 88 0.85 -11.43 -0.06
CA LEU A 88 1.20 -10.01 0.13
C LEU A 88 2.58 -9.65 -0.47
N ARG A 89 3.56 -10.56 -0.36
CA ARG A 89 4.86 -10.39 -1.02
C ARG A 89 4.73 -10.37 -2.54
N LEU A 90 3.89 -11.24 -3.12
CA LEU A 90 3.61 -11.25 -4.55
C LEU A 90 2.88 -9.98 -5.00
N ALA A 91 1.97 -9.45 -4.18
CA ALA A 91 1.31 -8.17 -4.43
C ALA A 91 2.33 -7.02 -4.47
N ALA A 92 3.22 -6.93 -3.47
CA ALA A 92 4.31 -5.94 -3.47
C ALA A 92 5.22 -6.08 -4.69
N ARG A 93 5.56 -7.33 -5.07
CA ARG A 93 6.38 -7.60 -6.26
C ARG A 93 5.69 -7.14 -7.55
N ALA A 94 4.39 -7.38 -7.68
CA ALA A 94 3.61 -6.93 -8.84
C ALA A 94 3.54 -5.39 -8.95
N VAL A 95 3.58 -4.66 -7.83
CA VAL A 95 3.69 -3.19 -7.85
C VAL A 95 5.04 -2.77 -8.46
N LEU A 96 6.14 -3.38 -8.02
CA LEU A 96 7.48 -3.09 -8.52
C LEU A 96 7.67 -3.50 -9.99
N ASP A 97 7.13 -4.65 -10.39
CA ASP A 97 7.26 -5.13 -11.76
C ASP A 97 6.46 -4.25 -12.75
N GLN A 98 5.36 -3.63 -12.31
CA GLN A 98 4.64 -2.64 -13.12
C GLN A 98 5.49 -1.39 -13.39
N THR A 99 6.34 -0.99 -12.43
CA THR A 99 7.16 0.23 -12.54
C THR A 99 8.44 0.00 -13.34
N ASP A 100 8.96 -1.23 -13.33
CA ASP A 100 10.11 -1.61 -14.17
C ASP A 100 9.69 -1.87 -15.63
N GLY A 101 8.43 -2.23 -15.86
CA GLY A 101 7.87 -2.55 -17.18
C GLY A 101 7.71 -1.37 -18.14
N GLY A 102 7.72 -0.13 -17.64
CA GLY A 102 7.68 1.10 -18.45
C GLY A 102 8.96 1.37 -19.26
N GLY A 103 10.07 0.72 -18.92
CA GLY A 103 11.38 0.92 -19.56
C GLY A 103 11.83 -0.16 -20.55
N HIS A 104 11.12 -1.29 -20.68
CA HIS A 104 11.67 -2.47 -21.41
C HIS A 104 10.71 -3.19 -22.37
N ARG A 105 9.87 -2.48 -23.13
CA ARG A 105 9.22 -3.04 -24.33
C ARG A 105 9.39 -2.15 -25.56
N ALA A 106 10.62 -2.07 -26.04
CA ALA A 106 10.93 -1.67 -27.42
C ALA A 106 12.26 -2.28 -27.88
N VAL A 107 12.32 -3.61 -28.02
CA VAL A 107 13.21 -4.30 -28.98
C VAL A 107 12.52 -5.59 -29.45
#